data_AF-A0A1F9Z137-F1
#
_entry.id   AF-A0A1F9Z137-F1
#
_cell.length_a   1.000
_cell.length_b   1.000
_cell.length_c   1.000
_cell.angle_alpha   90.00
_cell.angle_beta   90.00
_cell.angle_gamma   90.00
#
_symmetry.space_group_name_H-M   'P 1'
#
loop_
_entity.id
_entity.type
_entity.pdbx_description
1 polymer ?
#
loop_
_entity_poly.entity_id
_entity_poly.type
_entity_poly.pdbx_seq_one_letter_code
_entity_poly.pdbx_strand_id
1 'polypeptide(L)'
;MEIAKFVGICEEHGYDWCEGEYAGKTGYFVGCEVLETVAHFTPEAIEKNEWPLLEKEITQGKNIRHITRVVGYYSRIENWNKSKKGELDDRHLGQYKVESLAAK
;
A
#
# COMPACT_ATOMS: atom_id res chain seq x y z
N MET A 1 -13.10 -18.91 -4.96
CA MET A 1 -12.93 -18.87 -6.43
C MET A 1 -11.90 -19.91 -6.91
N GLU A 2 -11.88 -20.23 -8.21
CA GLU A 2 -10.84 -21.06 -8.83
C GLU A 2 -9.44 -20.41 -8.73
N ILE A 3 -8.40 -21.19 -8.46
CA ILE A 3 -7.01 -20.70 -8.31
C ILE A 3 -6.52 -20.02 -9.60
N ALA A 4 -6.83 -20.58 -10.77
CA ALA A 4 -6.45 -19.98 -12.05
C ALA A 4 -7.08 -18.58 -12.24
N LYS A 5 -8.31 -18.38 -11.76
CA LYS A 5 -8.97 -17.09 -11.77
C LYS A 5 -8.29 -16.12 -10.80
N PHE A 6 -7.93 -16.58 -9.61
CA PHE A 6 -7.20 -15.78 -8.62
C PHE A 6 -5.86 -15.28 -9.16
N VAL A 7 -5.05 -16.17 -9.74
CA VAL A 7 -3.77 -15.82 -10.36
C VAL A 7 -3.95 -14.80 -11.48
N GLY A 8 -4.92 -15.03 -12.38
CA GLY A 8 -5.21 -14.08 -13.46
C GLY A 8 -5.60 -12.68 -12.97
N ILE A 9 -6.39 -12.60 -11.89
CA ILE A 9 -6.74 -11.30 -11.27
C ILE A 9 -5.50 -10.66 -10.63
N CYS A 10 -4.63 -11.45 -9.98
CA CYS A 10 -3.38 -10.93 -9.41
C CYS A 10 -2.52 -10.27 -10.48
N GLU A 11 -2.33 -10.94 -11.62
CA GLU A 11 -1.56 -10.43 -12.76
C GLU A 11 -2.21 -9.18 -13.38
N GLU A 12 -3.53 -9.17 -13.55
CA GLU A 12 -4.28 -8.02 -14.09
C GLU A 12 -4.14 -6.77 -13.20
N HIS A 13 -4.17 -6.96 -11.88
CA HIS A 13 -4.05 -5.88 -10.90
C HIS A 13 -2.59 -5.51 -10.57
N GLY A 14 -1.61 -6.20 -11.17
CA GLY A 14 -0.18 -5.93 -10.98
C GLY A 14 0.37 -6.38 -9.63
N TYR A 15 -0.21 -7.43 -9.04
CA TYR A 15 0.34 -8.09 -7.87
C TYR A 15 1.33 -9.19 -8.28
N ASP A 16 2.49 -9.22 -7.62
CA ASP A 16 3.46 -10.31 -7.78
C ASP A 16 3.00 -11.53 -6.98
N TRP A 17 3.24 -12.72 -7.50
CA TRP A 17 2.86 -13.95 -6.80
C TRP A 17 3.87 -15.08 -6.98
N CYS A 18 3.94 -15.97 -6.00
CA CYS A 18 4.69 -17.21 -6.10
C CYS A 18 4.08 -18.31 -5.21
N GLU A 19 4.35 -19.57 -5.55
CA GLU A 19 4.00 -20.71 -4.70
C GLU A 19 5.04 -20.90 -3.59
N GLY A 20 4.56 -21.26 -2.40
CA GLY A 20 5.45 -21.55 -1.30
C GLY A 20 4.73 -22.06 -0.06
N GLU A 21 5.53 -22.45 0.92
CA GLU A 21 5.04 -22.94 2.20
C GLU A 21 5.20 -21.87 3.28
N TYR A 22 4.13 -21.67 4.07
CA TYR A 22 4.16 -20.83 5.25
C TYR A 22 3.55 -21.58 6.42
N ALA A 23 4.29 -21.68 7.53
CA ALA A 23 3.85 -22.34 8.76
C ALA A 23 3.30 -23.77 8.56
N GLY A 24 3.94 -24.58 7.70
CA GLY A 24 3.52 -25.95 7.44
C GLY A 24 2.37 -26.09 6.43
N LYS A 25 1.93 -24.99 5.80
CA LYS A 25 0.85 -24.98 4.83
C LYS A 25 1.35 -24.48 3.48
N THR A 26 1.13 -25.28 2.45
CA THR A 26 1.38 -24.88 1.07
C THR A 26 0.34 -23.86 0.62
N GLY A 27 0.74 -22.94 -0.25
CA GLY A 27 -0.14 -21.91 -0.75
C GLY A 27 0.58 -20.93 -1.67
N TYR A 28 -0.04 -19.76 -1.79
CA TYR A 28 0.37 -18.70 -2.71
C TYR A 28 0.73 -17.45 -1.91
N PHE A 29 1.94 -16.98 -2.07
CA PHE A 29 2.34 -15.64 -1.64
C PHE A 29 1.91 -14.64 -2.70
N VAL A 30 1.27 -13.57 -2.28
CA VAL A 30 0.91 -12.44 -3.14
C VAL A 30 1.41 -11.16 -2.51
N GLY A 31 2.21 -10.42 -3.26
CA GLY A 31 2.86 -9.18 -2.85
C GLY A 31 2.33 -7.97 -3.61
N CYS A 32 2.27 -6.83 -2.92
CA CYS A 32 2.08 -5.53 -3.53
C CYS A 32 3.32 -4.68 -3.27
N GLU A 33 4.16 -4.47 -4.29
CA GLU A 33 5.38 -3.68 -4.17
C GLU A 33 5.07 -2.24 -3.70
N VAL A 34 4.05 -1.61 -4.29
CA VAL A 34 3.66 -0.22 -3.97
C VAL A 34 3.28 -0.02 -2.50
N LEU A 35 2.68 -1.03 -1.87
CA LEU A 35 2.22 -0.96 -0.48
C LEU A 35 3.20 -1.62 0.50
N GLU A 36 4.26 -2.26 -0.01
CA GLU A 36 5.19 -3.08 0.78
C GLU A 36 4.42 -4.08 1.66
N THR A 37 3.53 -4.86 1.04
CA THR A 37 2.72 -5.88 1.71
C THR A 37 2.89 -7.23 1.04
N VAL A 38 2.80 -8.29 1.84
CA VAL A 38 2.79 -9.68 1.38
C VAL A 38 1.76 -10.45 2.19
N ALA A 39 0.93 -11.22 1.51
CA ALA A 39 -0.05 -12.12 2.10
C ALA A 39 0.17 -13.56 1.62
N HIS A 40 -0.05 -14.54 2.49
CA HIS A 40 -0.04 -15.96 2.14
C HIS A 40 -1.47 -16.49 2.15
N PHE A 41 -1.86 -17.17 1.07
CA PHE A 41 -3.18 -17.78 0.93
C PHE A 41 -3.07 -19.27 0.70
N THR A 42 -3.78 -20.06 1.52
CA THR A 42 -3.95 -21.48 1.23
C THR A 42 -4.97 -21.67 0.09
N PRO A 43 -4.90 -22.76 -0.68
CA PRO A 43 -5.88 -23.06 -1.72
C PRO A 43 -7.33 -22.98 -1.22
N GLU A 44 -7.59 -23.53 -0.03
CA GLU A 44 -8.93 -23.54 0.56
C GLU A 44 -9.44 -22.12 0.89
N ALA A 45 -8.53 -21.23 1.28
CA ALA A 45 -8.87 -19.83 1.55
C ALA A 45 -9.22 -19.08 0.26
N ILE A 46 -8.52 -19.37 -0.84
CA ILE A 46 -8.82 -18.81 -2.17
C ILE A 46 -10.17 -19.32 -2.67
N GLU A 47 -10.44 -20.62 -2.49
CA GLU A 47 -11.69 -21.25 -2.92
C GLU A 47 -12.90 -20.72 -2.15
N LYS A 48 -12.78 -20.55 -0.84
CA LYS A 48 -13.88 -20.16 0.04
C LYS A 48 -14.25 -18.68 -0.03
N ASN A 49 -13.31 -17.81 -0.41
CA ASN A 49 -13.50 -16.36 -0.36
C ASN A 49 -13.64 -15.72 -1.74
N GLU A 50 -14.22 -14.54 -1.75
CA GLU A 50 -14.36 -13.67 -2.92
C GLU A 50 -13.19 -12.68 -3.00
N TRP A 51 -12.94 -12.17 -4.21
CA TRP A 51 -11.82 -11.28 -4.50
C TRP A 51 -11.71 -10.07 -3.55
N PRO A 52 -12.80 -9.34 -3.23
CA PRO A 52 -12.67 -8.15 -2.38
C PRO A 52 -12.10 -8.43 -0.99
N LEU A 53 -12.33 -9.63 -0.44
CA LEU A 53 -11.74 -10.02 0.85
C LEU A 53 -10.26 -10.36 0.69
N LEU A 54 -9.90 -11.12 -0.35
CA LEU A 54 -8.51 -11.49 -0.62
C LEU A 54 -7.67 -10.24 -0.94
N GLU A 55 -8.19 -9.30 -1.73
CA GLU A 55 -7.56 -8.02 -2.02
C GLU A 55 -7.35 -7.17 -0.76
N LYS A 56 -8.32 -7.18 0.16
CA LYS A 56 -8.17 -6.50 1.44
C LYS A 56 -7.02 -7.09 2.27
N GLU A 57 -6.86 -8.41 2.27
CA GLU A 57 -5.75 -9.08 2.96
C GLU A 57 -4.40 -8.82 2.27
N ILE A 58 -4.36 -8.74 0.93
CA ILE A 58 -3.15 -8.35 0.18
C ILE A 58 -2.74 -6.92 0.54
N THR A 59 -3.70 -5.99 0.54
CA THR A 59 -3.44 -4.56 0.76
C THR A 59 -3.26 -4.19 2.24
N GLN A 60 -3.66 -5.06 3.16
CA GLN A 60 -3.52 -4.89 4.62
C GLN A 60 -4.06 -3.55 5.15
N GLY A 61 -5.07 -2.98 4.46
CA GLY A 61 -5.62 -1.67 4.78
C GLY A 61 -4.70 -0.47 4.50
N LYS A 62 -3.55 -0.68 3.84
CA LYS A 62 -2.63 0.39 3.42
C LYS A 62 -3.07 1.09 2.12
N ASN A 63 -3.96 0.47 1.35
CA ASN A 63 -4.54 1.09 0.15
C ASN A 63 -5.57 2.17 0.55
N ILE A 64 -5.08 3.28 1.08
CA ILE A 64 -5.87 4.42 1.55
C ILE A 64 -5.40 5.70 0.88
N ARG A 65 -6.29 6.71 0.87
CA ARG A 65 -5.93 8.06 0.46
C ARG A 65 -5.36 8.82 1.63
N HIS A 66 -4.17 9.38 1.46
CA HIS A 66 -3.49 10.18 2.46
C HIS A 66 -3.95 11.64 2.35
N ILE A 67 -4.64 12.13 3.39
CA ILE A 67 -5.18 13.49 3.43
C ILE A 67 -4.66 14.20 4.67
N THR A 68 -4.22 15.45 4.51
CA THR A 68 -3.82 16.29 5.64
C THR A 68 -4.23 17.74 5.42
N ARG A 69 -4.21 18.54 6.50
CA ARG A 69 -4.66 19.93 6.49
C ARG A 69 -3.54 20.88 6.06
N VAL A 70 -3.84 21.77 5.12
CA VAL A 70 -3.00 22.90 4.70
C VAL A 70 -3.80 24.18 4.91
N VAL A 71 -3.28 25.09 5.74
CA VAL A 71 -3.82 26.46 5.97
C VAL A 71 -5.35 26.55 5.85
N GLY A 72 -6.07 25.78 6.66
CA GLY A 72 -7.53 25.88 6.75
C GLY A 72 -8.35 24.85 5.96
N TYR A 73 -7.79 24.12 4.99
CA TYR A 73 -8.51 23.11 4.22
C TYR A 73 -7.79 21.76 4.17
N TYR A 74 -8.52 20.69 3.85
CA TYR A 74 -7.96 19.34 3.67
C TYR A 74 -7.52 19.13 2.22
N SER A 75 -6.35 18.51 2.05
CA SER A 75 -5.80 18.22 0.73
C SER A 75 -5.19 16.81 0.69
N ARG A 76 -5.28 16.19 -0.49
CA ARG A 76 -4.67 14.88 -0.79
C ARG A 76 -3.17 15.05 -0.96
N ILE A 77 -2.39 14.28 -0.19
CA ILE A 77 -0.92 14.34 -0.17
C ILE A 77 -0.34 13.86 -1.51
N GLU A 78 -1.03 12.96 -2.21
CA GLU A 78 -0.59 12.43 -3.51
C GLU A 78 -0.44 13.54 -4.57
N ASN A 79 -1.25 14.60 -4.47
CA ASN A 79 -1.25 15.74 -5.39
C ASN A 79 -0.20 16.81 -5.04
N TRP A 80 0.57 16.64 -3.97
CA TRP A 80 1.51 17.64 -3.51
C TRP A 80 2.83 17.57 -4.30
N ASN A 81 3.42 18.72 -4.58
CA ASN A 81 4.77 18.79 -5.12
C ASN A 81 5.81 18.36 -4.08
N LYS A 82 7.06 18.15 -4.53
CA LYS A 82 8.15 17.66 -3.67
C LYS A 82 8.43 18.58 -2.47
N SER A 83 8.35 19.91 -2.65
CA SER A 83 8.61 20.85 -1.55
C SER A 83 7.55 20.77 -0.45
N LYS A 84 6.27 20.60 -0.81
CA LYS A 84 5.19 20.49 0.17
C LYS A 84 5.19 19.13 0.90
N LYS A 85 5.64 18.06 0.23
CA LYS A 85 5.92 16.76 0.89
C LYS A 85 7.06 16.90 1.90
N GLY A 86 8.15 17.58 1.54
CA GLY A 86 9.24 17.89 2.49
C GLY A 86 8.77 18.70 3.69
N GLU A 87 7.95 19.73 3.49
CA GLU A 87 7.32 20.47 4.59
C GLU A 87 6.50 19.55 5.51
N LEU A 88 5.79 18.57 4.97
CA LEU A 88 5.03 17.61 5.78
C LEU A 88 5.94 16.73 6.64
N ASP A 89 7.05 16.25 6.07
CA ASP A 89 8.05 15.46 6.79
C ASP A 89 8.67 16.29 7.93
N ASP A 90 9.04 17.53 7.65
CA ASP A 90 9.54 18.49 8.64
C ASP A 90 8.53 18.73 9.76
N ARG A 91 7.23 18.87 9.40
CA ARG A 91 6.14 19.02 10.38
C ARG A 91 6.00 17.79 11.27
N HIS A 92 6.13 16.58 10.73
CA HIS A 92 6.10 15.34 11.53
C HIS A 92 7.28 15.23 12.49
N LEU A 93 8.44 15.78 12.10
CA LEU A 93 9.63 15.86 12.94
C LEU A 93 9.63 17.06 13.91
N GLY A 94 8.65 17.96 13.82
CA GLY A 94 8.59 19.20 14.60
C GLY A 94 9.61 20.27 14.16
N GLN A 95 10.19 20.14 12.97
CA GLN A 95 11.23 21.01 12.43
C GLN A 95 10.64 22.16 11.62
N TYR A 96 10.08 23.17 12.28
CA TYR A 96 9.46 24.32 11.60
C TYR A 96 10.46 25.41 11.15
N LYS A 97 11.77 25.14 11.21
CA LYS A 97 12.78 26.16 10.95
C LYS A 97 12.87 26.44 9.45
N VAL A 98 12.75 27.70 9.09
CA VAL A 98 13.08 28.18 7.75
C VAL A 98 14.53 28.69 7.82
N GLU A 99 15.45 28.08 7.08
CA GLU A 99 16.78 28.66 6.93
C GLU A 99 16.60 30.03 6.26
N SER A 100 16.90 31.10 6.99
CA SER A 100 16.87 32.44 6.43
C SER A 100 17.93 32.49 5.32
N LEU A 101 17.50 32.71 4.08
CA LEU A 101 18.40 33.10 2.99
C LEU A 101 19.14 34.36 3.47
N ALA A 102 20.39 34.18 3.92
CA ALA A 102 21.27 35.30 4.19
C ALA A 102 21.31 36.15 2.92
N ALA A 103 20.84 37.39 3.03
CA ALA A 103 20.78 38.33 1.94
C ALA A 103 22.18 38.41 1.29
N LYS A 104 22.26 38.03 0.01
CA LYS A 104 23.41 38.34 -0.84
C LYS A 104 23.26 39.75 -1.38
#